data_AF-A0AAU6RNL4-F1
#
_entry.id   AF-A0AAU6RNL4-F1
#
_cell.length_a   1.000
_cell.length_b   1.000
_cell.length_c   1.000
_cell.angle_alpha   90.00
_cell.angle_beta   90.00
_cell.angle_gamma   90.00
#
_symmetry.space_group_name_H-M   'P 1'
#
loop_
_entity.id
_entity.type
_entity.pdbx_description
1 polymer ?
#
loop_
_entity_poly.entity_id
_entity_poly.type
_entity_poly.pdbx_seq_one_letter_code
_entity_poly.pdbx_strand_id
1 'polypeptide(L)'
;MLNGDFKKYGINLLKESVEEYNKAQQHVVEYSEKLFENRTKMSETILDSWELLNKIKNKPEDLKVEVKKIQINFERYENFIAEIERELKSSNIAQGGALGAGIAGGVGVAAFGPSAAMAIATTFGTASTGTAISTLSGAAATNAALAWLGGGTLAAGGAGTAGGSALLALAGPIGWGIGATALVTTGLLKRSSNKKIATKAIHQAEENEVQTKILKGTVEEISLLNTATIKNNKELNNYLKNITPMLESLNLDYQQIRLNTKLKTDLGVLINNTLASIELLNKPIGKES
;
A
#
# COMPACT_ATOMS: atom_id res chain seq x y z
N MET A 1 -3.61 43.40 16.65
CA MET A 1 -4.51 43.02 15.53
C MET A 1 -5.94 43.34 15.91
N LEU A 2 -6.71 43.97 15.02
CA LEU A 2 -8.16 44.09 15.22
C LEU A 2 -8.78 42.69 15.21
N ASN A 3 -9.88 42.51 15.93
CA ASN A 3 -10.56 41.22 16.05
C ASN A 3 -10.90 40.61 14.67
N GLY A 4 -11.19 41.43 13.66
CA GLY A 4 -11.43 40.97 12.28
C GLY A 4 -10.19 40.39 11.57
N ASP A 5 -9.01 40.98 11.79
CA ASP A 5 -7.76 40.54 11.16
C ASP A 5 -7.28 39.21 11.75
N PHE A 6 -7.48 39.01 13.06
CA PHE A 6 -7.12 37.76 13.72
C PHE A 6 -7.96 36.59 13.23
N LYS A 7 -9.25 36.82 12.97
CA LYS A 7 -10.13 35.84 12.32
C LYS A 7 -9.67 35.52 10.89
N LYS A 8 -9.32 36.52 10.09
CA LYS A 8 -8.83 36.30 8.72
C LYS A 8 -7.53 35.49 8.72
N TYR A 9 -6.61 35.80 9.61
CA TYR A 9 -5.35 35.06 9.78
C TYR A 9 -5.61 33.58 10.08
N GLY A 10 -6.39 33.27 11.13
CA GLY A 10 -6.67 31.87 11.48
C GLY A 10 -7.39 31.09 10.37
N ILE A 11 -8.30 31.72 9.64
CA ILE A 11 -8.99 31.08 8.50
C ILE A 11 -8.01 30.81 7.34
N ASN A 12 -7.09 31.74 7.04
CA ASN A 12 -6.11 31.53 5.98
C ASN A 12 -5.12 30.42 6.35
N LEU A 13 -4.62 30.41 7.58
CA LEU A 13 -3.74 29.34 8.08
C LEU A 13 -4.41 27.97 7.97
N LEU A 14 -5.69 27.87 8.36
CA LEU A 14 -6.46 26.63 8.21
C LEU A 14 -6.59 26.22 6.74
N LYS A 15 -6.90 27.14 5.83
CA LYS A 15 -6.99 26.83 4.39
C LYS A 15 -5.68 26.28 3.84
N GLU A 16 -4.56 26.91 4.16
CA GLU A 16 -3.22 26.47 3.75
C GLU A 16 -2.92 25.06 4.30
N SER A 17 -3.20 24.82 5.58
CA SER A 17 -2.99 23.50 6.20
C SER A 17 -3.84 22.39 5.56
N VAL A 18 -5.08 22.70 5.16
CA VAL A 18 -5.99 21.76 4.49
C VAL A 18 -5.48 21.44 3.09
N GLU A 19 -4.98 22.44 2.36
CA GLU A 19 -4.41 22.23 1.04
C GLU A 19 -3.19 21.31 1.09
N GLU A 20 -2.28 21.54 2.04
CA GLU A 20 -1.10 20.68 2.23
C GLU A 20 -1.46 19.27 2.69
N TYR A 21 -2.45 19.14 3.59
CA TYR A 21 -2.97 17.84 4.02
C TYR A 21 -3.56 17.06 2.83
N ASN A 22 -4.37 17.70 2.00
CA ASN A 22 -4.97 17.06 0.82
C ASN A 22 -3.89 16.61 -0.19
N LYS A 23 -2.87 17.44 -0.44
CA LYS A 23 -1.72 17.07 -1.29
C LYS A 23 -0.99 15.84 -0.73
N ALA A 24 -0.75 15.80 0.58
CA ALA A 24 -0.08 14.67 1.21
C ALA A 24 -0.92 13.38 1.11
N GLN A 25 -2.24 13.45 1.31
CA GLN A 25 -3.13 12.30 1.10
C GLN A 25 -3.11 11.80 -0.36
N GLN A 26 -3.15 12.71 -1.33
CA GLN A 26 -3.05 12.36 -2.74
C GLN A 26 -1.73 11.65 -3.05
N HIS A 27 -0.60 12.14 -2.53
CA HIS A 27 0.68 11.46 -2.70
C HIS A 27 0.72 10.07 -2.07
N VAL A 28 0.09 9.86 -0.90
CA VAL A 28 -0.01 8.51 -0.31
C VAL A 28 -0.68 7.55 -1.28
N VAL A 29 -1.78 7.96 -1.92
CA VAL A 29 -2.47 7.15 -2.93
C VAL A 29 -1.58 6.91 -4.15
N GLU A 30 -1.05 7.96 -4.77
CA GLU A 30 -0.24 7.83 -6.00
C GLU A 30 1.02 6.95 -5.81
N TYR A 31 1.70 7.06 -4.67
CA TYR A 31 2.90 6.26 -4.40
C TYR A 31 2.55 4.82 -4.06
N SER A 32 1.44 4.63 -3.34
CA SER A 32 0.88 3.33 -3.02
C SER A 32 0.53 2.53 -4.28
N GLU A 33 -0.08 3.20 -5.26
CA GLU A 33 -0.43 2.61 -6.56
C GLU A 33 0.80 2.11 -7.31
N LYS A 34 1.85 2.95 -7.37
CA LYS A 34 3.14 2.57 -7.98
C LYS A 34 3.76 1.37 -7.28
N LEU A 35 3.74 1.34 -5.94
CA LEU A 35 4.23 0.20 -5.18
C LEU A 35 3.44 -1.06 -5.50
N PHE A 36 2.11 -0.98 -5.53
CA PHE A 36 1.25 -2.11 -5.85
C PHE A 36 1.54 -2.65 -7.27
N GLU A 37 1.62 -1.78 -8.28
CA GLU A 37 1.98 -2.16 -9.65
C GLU A 37 3.32 -2.91 -9.70
N ASN A 38 4.35 -2.39 -9.03
CA ASN A 38 5.67 -3.03 -9.02
C ASN A 38 5.68 -4.35 -8.23
N ARG A 39 4.85 -4.47 -7.19
CA ARG A 39 4.64 -5.73 -6.47
C ARG A 39 3.92 -6.77 -7.30
N THR A 40 2.96 -6.39 -8.15
CA THR A 40 2.35 -7.30 -9.13
C THR A 40 3.37 -7.81 -10.15
N LYS A 41 4.23 -6.94 -10.68
CA LYS A 41 5.33 -7.39 -11.57
C LYS A 41 6.31 -8.32 -10.86
N MET A 42 6.52 -8.11 -9.55
CA MET A 42 7.36 -8.97 -8.74
C MET A 42 6.69 -10.32 -8.43
N SER A 43 5.37 -10.35 -8.23
CA SER A 43 4.63 -11.59 -8.02
C SER A 43 4.67 -12.49 -9.26
N GLU A 44 4.57 -11.93 -10.46
CA GLU A 44 4.78 -12.65 -11.72
C GLU A 44 6.17 -13.31 -11.78
N THR A 45 7.23 -12.56 -11.45
CA THR A 45 8.61 -13.08 -11.49
C THR A 45 8.84 -14.15 -10.41
N ILE A 46 8.23 -14.00 -9.22
CA ILE A 46 8.26 -15.01 -8.16
C ILE A 46 7.55 -16.29 -8.61
N LEU A 47 6.40 -16.17 -9.29
CA LEU A 47 5.66 -17.30 -9.83
C LEU A 47 6.50 -18.07 -10.85
N ASP A 48 7.11 -17.37 -11.81
CA ASP A 48 8.00 -17.99 -12.81
C ASP A 48 9.17 -18.73 -12.14
N SER A 49 9.77 -18.12 -11.11
CA SER A 49 10.84 -18.75 -10.34
C SER A 49 10.35 -20.01 -9.62
N TRP A 50 9.21 -19.93 -8.93
CA TRP A 50 8.61 -21.07 -8.25
C TRP A 50 8.28 -22.20 -9.23
N GLU A 51 7.71 -21.90 -10.39
CA GLU A 51 7.40 -22.90 -11.41
C GLU A 51 8.65 -23.63 -11.89
N LEU A 52 9.72 -22.89 -12.20
CA LEU A 52 11.01 -23.48 -12.59
C LEU A 52 11.55 -24.40 -11.51
N LEU A 53 11.58 -23.94 -10.27
CA LEU A 53 12.05 -24.72 -9.12
C LEU A 53 11.17 -25.97 -8.89
N ASN A 54 9.87 -25.85 -9.07
CA ASN A 54 8.93 -26.96 -8.93
C ASN A 54 9.15 -28.03 -10.01
N LYS A 55 9.45 -27.61 -11.25
CA LYS A 55 9.74 -28.51 -12.39
C LYS A 55 11.05 -29.29 -12.26
N ILE A 56 11.97 -28.92 -11.34
CA ILE A 56 13.20 -29.67 -11.10
C ILE A 56 12.87 -31.12 -10.68
N LYS A 57 13.47 -32.10 -11.35
CA LYS A 57 13.29 -33.54 -11.08
C LYS A 57 14.29 -34.00 -10.02
N ASN A 58 13.98 -35.11 -9.34
CA ASN A 58 14.88 -35.76 -8.38
C ASN A 58 15.39 -34.84 -7.25
N LYS A 59 14.56 -33.88 -6.82
CA LYS A 59 14.88 -32.91 -5.77
C LYS A 59 15.18 -33.62 -4.44
N PRO A 60 16.25 -33.26 -3.73
CA PRO A 60 16.46 -33.68 -2.36
C PRO A 60 15.43 -33.04 -1.44
N GLU A 61 15.28 -33.57 -0.22
CA GLU A 61 14.18 -33.20 0.67
C GLU A 61 14.26 -31.74 1.16
N ASP A 62 15.47 -31.25 1.42
CA ASP A 62 15.75 -29.85 1.76
C ASP A 62 15.27 -28.89 0.65
N LEU A 63 15.53 -29.21 -0.62
CA LEU A 63 15.06 -28.40 -1.73
C LEU A 63 13.52 -28.41 -1.86
N LYS A 64 12.87 -29.55 -1.62
CA LYS A 64 11.39 -29.60 -1.62
C LYS A 64 10.80 -28.71 -0.54
N VAL A 65 11.40 -28.69 0.64
CA VAL A 65 10.98 -27.83 1.76
C VAL A 65 11.07 -26.36 1.36
N GLU A 66 12.18 -25.92 0.76
CA GLU A 66 12.33 -24.52 0.33
C GLU A 66 11.32 -24.14 -0.76
N VAL A 67 11.10 -24.99 -1.76
CA VAL A 67 10.07 -24.75 -2.80
C VAL A 67 8.67 -24.66 -2.20
N LYS A 68 8.37 -25.49 -1.19
CA LYS A 68 7.08 -25.44 -0.50
C LYS A 68 6.92 -24.18 0.34
N LYS A 69 7.98 -23.68 0.98
CA LYS A 69 7.96 -22.38 1.68
C LYS A 69 7.66 -21.23 0.73
N ILE A 70 8.26 -21.22 -0.46
CA ILE A 70 7.95 -20.23 -1.50
C ILE A 70 6.46 -20.29 -1.84
N GLN A 71 5.93 -21.50 -2.12
CA GLN A 71 4.51 -21.68 -2.44
C GLN A 71 3.59 -21.10 -1.36
N ILE A 72 3.79 -21.47 -0.09
CA ILE A 72 2.93 -21.06 1.03
C ILE A 72 2.92 -19.53 1.18
N ASN A 73 4.10 -18.89 1.10
CA ASN A 73 4.19 -17.43 1.23
C ASN A 73 3.64 -16.69 0.00
N PHE A 74 3.69 -17.32 -1.18
CA PHE A 74 3.06 -16.78 -2.40
C PHE A 74 1.53 -16.84 -2.30
N GLU A 75 0.99 -18.00 -1.92
CA GLU A 75 -0.45 -18.21 -1.73
C GLU A 75 -1.02 -17.26 -0.67
N ARG A 76 -0.24 -16.91 0.36
CA ARG A 76 -0.64 -15.87 1.32
C ARG A 76 -0.91 -14.52 0.65
N TYR A 77 -0.03 -14.09 -0.24
CA TYR A 77 -0.21 -12.83 -0.97
C TYR A 77 -1.43 -12.91 -1.92
N GLU A 78 -1.53 -13.98 -2.71
CA GLU A 78 -2.63 -14.17 -3.68
C GLU A 78 -4.00 -14.24 -3.00
N ASN A 79 -4.14 -15.04 -1.94
CA ASN A 79 -5.40 -15.15 -1.20
C ASN A 79 -5.82 -13.80 -0.62
N PHE A 80 -4.85 -13.04 -0.15
CA PHE A 80 -5.08 -11.75 0.46
C PHE A 80 -5.57 -10.72 -0.58
N ILE A 81 -4.94 -10.67 -1.76
CA ILE A 81 -5.40 -9.82 -2.88
C ILE A 81 -6.80 -10.24 -3.34
N ALA A 82 -7.06 -11.54 -3.44
CA ALA A 82 -8.37 -12.06 -3.82
C ALA A 82 -9.48 -11.71 -2.82
N GLU A 83 -9.17 -11.67 -1.52
CA GLU A 83 -10.11 -11.28 -0.47
C GLU A 83 -10.48 -9.80 -0.56
N ILE A 84 -9.47 -8.93 -0.76
CA ILE A 84 -9.69 -7.52 -1.05
C ILE A 84 -10.60 -7.34 -2.27
N GLU A 85 -10.30 -8.02 -3.39
CA GLU A 85 -11.12 -7.90 -4.59
C GLU A 85 -12.59 -8.28 -4.34
N ARG A 86 -12.82 -9.32 -3.54
CA ARG A 86 -14.17 -9.76 -3.17
C ARG A 86 -14.86 -8.73 -2.30
N GLU A 87 -14.20 -8.24 -1.25
CA GLU A 87 -14.74 -7.20 -0.37
C GLU A 87 -15.08 -5.94 -1.17
N LEU A 88 -14.19 -5.50 -2.07
CA LEU A 88 -14.41 -4.35 -2.94
C LEU A 88 -15.58 -4.53 -3.91
N LYS A 89 -15.68 -5.70 -4.58
CA LYS A 89 -16.82 -6.04 -5.46
C LYS A 89 -18.14 -6.08 -4.70
N SER A 90 -18.13 -6.51 -3.43
CA SER A 90 -19.32 -6.58 -2.58
C SER A 90 -19.71 -5.22 -1.97
N SER A 91 -18.76 -4.28 -1.89
CA SER A 91 -18.99 -2.94 -1.37
C SER A 91 -19.51 -1.99 -2.48
N ASN A 92 -20.47 -1.11 -2.17
CA ASN A 92 -20.94 -0.06 -3.08
C ASN A 92 -19.86 1.00 -3.44
N ILE A 93 -18.62 0.85 -2.95
CA ILE A 93 -17.45 1.67 -3.31
C ILE A 93 -17.08 1.47 -4.81
N ALA A 94 -17.49 0.34 -5.39
CA ALA A 94 -17.34 0.00 -6.80
C ALA A 94 -18.02 0.97 -7.81
N GLN A 95 -18.99 1.80 -7.38
CA GLN A 95 -19.76 2.63 -8.32
C GLN A 95 -19.12 3.98 -8.67
N GLY A 96 -18.02 4.37 -8.01
CA GLY A 96 -17.39 5.68 -8.15
C GLY A 96 -16.12 5.72 -9.00
N GLY A 97 -16.19 5.29 -10.26
CA GLY A 97 -15.17 5.59 -11.28
C GLY A 97 -13.89 4.73 -11.24
N ALA A 98 -13.55 4.18 -12.41
CA ALA A 98 -12.32 3.44 -12.73
C ALA A 98 -12.24 1.96 -12.29
N LEU A 99 -13.36 1.23 -12.42
CA LEU A 99 -13.28 -0.22 -12.61
C LEU A 99 -12.96 -0.50 -14.08
N GLY A 100 -11.69 -0.75 -14.38
CA GLY A 100 -11.25 -1.32 -15.65
C GLY A 100 -10.12 -2.30 -15.41
N ALA A 101 -10.42 -3.60 -15.43
CA ALA A 101 -9.48 -4.70 -15.19
C ALA A 101 -9.03 -4.82 -13.71
N GLY A 102 -9.37 -5.88 -12.98
CA GLY A 102 -9.27 -7.26 -13.40
C GLY A 102 -7.94 -7.84 -12.91
N ILE A 103 -7.74 -7.89 -11.60
CA ILE A 103 -6.63 -8.69 -11.03
C ILE A 103 -6.96 -10.20 -11.17
N ALA A 104 -8.25 -10.55 -11.34
CA ALA A 104 -8.67 -11.85 -11.84
C ALA A 104 -8.28 -12.04 -13.33
N GLY A 105 -7.04 -12.48 -13.58
CA GLY A 105 -6.60 -12.98 -14.88
C GLY A 105 -5.63 -12.10 -15.65
N GLY A 106 -4.64 -11.50 -14.97
CA GLY A 106 -3.41 -11.02 -15.59
C GLY A 106 -3.57 -10.09 -16.80
N VAL A 107 -4.22 -8.93 -16.66
CA VAL A 107 -4.09 -7.80 -17.60
C VAL A 107 -4.41 -6.50 -16.87
N GLY A 108 -3.46 -5.56 -16.86
CA GLY A 108 -3.73 -4.11 -16.92
C GLY A 108 -4.16 -3.41 -15.64
N VAL A 109 -3.34 -2.46 -15.19
CA VAL A 109 -3.70 -1.43 -14.21
C VAL A 109 -4.55 -0.36 -14.93
N ALA A 110 -5.86 -0.31 -14.71
CA ALA A 110 -6.60 0.94 -14.92
C ALA A 110 -6.61 1.75 -13.62
N ALA A 111 -6.68 3.07 -13.79
CA ALA A 111 -6.66 4.09 -12.76
C ALA A 111 -7.33 3.64 -11.45
N PHE A 112 -6.56 3.69 -10.38
CA PHE A 112 -6.90 3.13 -9.09
C PHE A 112 -7.86 4.09 -8.37
N GLY A 113 -9.16 3.88 -8.56
CA GLY A 113 -10.20 4.60 -7.82
C GLY A 113 -10.19 4.28 -6.31
N PRO A 114 -11.24 4.68 -5.57
CA PRO A 114 -11.37 4.46 -4.13
C PRO A 114 -11.11 3.02 -3.65
N SER A 115 -11.46 2.05 -4.48
CA SER A 115 -11.28 0.62 -4.23
C SER A 115 -9.82 0.22 -4.11
N ALA A 116 -8.93 0.85 -4.89
CA ALA A 116 -7.53 0.52 -4.90
C ALA A 116 -6.76 1.17 -3.75
N ALA A 117 -7.11 2.41 -3.38
CA ALA A 117 -6.60 3.02 -2.14
C ALA A 117 -6.93 2.13 -0.92
N MET A 118 -8.16 1.62 -0.86
CA MET A 118 -8.56 0.64 0.16
C MET A 118 -7.81 -0.67 0.05
N ALA A 119 -7.60 -1.20 -1.16
CA ALA A 119 -6.81 -2.39 -1.37
C ALA A 119 -5.41 -2.21 -0.78
N ILE A 120 -4.71 -1.16 -1.18
CA ILE A 120 -3.35 -0.89 -0.73
C ILE A 120 -3.30 -0.71 0.79
N ALA A 121 -4.20 0.08 1.36
CA ALA A 121 -4.28 0.30 2.80
C ALA A 121 -4.54 -1.00 3.57
N THR A 122 -5.36 -1.91 3.05
CA THR A 122 -5.60 -3.21 3.67
C THR A 122 -4.42 -4.16 3.48
N THR A 123 -3.80 -4.19 2.30
CA THR A 123 -2.66 -5.08 1.98
C THR A 123 -1.44 -4.75 2.78
N PHE A 124 -1.13 -3.47 2.80
CA PHE A 124 0.16 -3.01 3.23
C PHE A 124 0.04 -2.15 4.47
N GLY A 125 -1.05 -1.45 4.71
CA GLY A 125 -1.14 -0.61 5.89
C GLY A 125 -1.05 -1.39 7.21
N THR A 126 -0.58 -0.71 8.23
CA THR A 126 -0.68 -1.13 9.63
C THR A 126 -1.69 -0.27 10.37
N ALA A 127 -2.47 -0.87 11.25
CA ALA A 127 -3.29 -0.14 12.21
C ALA A 127 -2.38 0.62 13.21
N SER A 128 -2.93 1.61 13.91
CA SER A 128 -2.18 2.39 14.93
C SER A 128 -1.60 1.57 16.08
N THR A 129 -1.97 0.30 16.22
CA THR A 129 -1.39 -0.66 17.18
C THR A 129 -0.18 -1.41 16.63
N GLY A 130 0.27 -1.12 15.41
CA GLY A 130 1.33 -1.85 14.70
C GLY A 130 0.87 -3.17 14.08
N THR A 131 -0.42 -3.52 14.20
CA THR A 131 -1.01 -4.70 13.58
C THR A 131 -1.13 -4.51 12.07
N ALA A 132 -0.62 -5.44 11.27
CA ALA A 132 -0.83 -5.42 9.83
C ALA A 132 -2.33 -5.52 9.52
N ILE A 133 -2.87 -4.57 8.75
CA ILE A 133 -4.30 -4.53 8.42
C ILE A 133 -4.69 -5.79 7.63
N SER A 134 -3.74 -6.38 6.91
CA SER A 134 -3.92 -7.64 6.19
C SER A 134 -4.20 -8.86 7.06
N THR A 135 -4.06 -8.74 8.39
CA THR A 135 -4.43 -9.78 9.36
C THR A 135 -5.82 -9.57 9.96
N LEU A 136 -6.48 -8.47 9.60
CA LEU A 136 -7.84 -8.15 10.00
C LEU A 136 -8.80 -8.56 8.87
N SER A 137 -10.08 -8.71 9.20
CA SER A 137 -11.13 -9.03 8.23
C SER A 137 -12.38 -8.18 8.43
N GLY A 138 -13.18 -8.00 7.38
CA GLY A 138 -14.48 -7.32 7.44
C GLY A 138 -14.40 -5.88 7.96
N ALA A 139 -15.35 -5.48 8.81
CA ALA A 139 -15.46 -4.10 9.27
C ALA A 139 -14.21 -3.57 10.00
N ALA A 140 -13.46 -4.44 10.67
CA ALA A 140 -12.21 -4.06 11.33
C ALA A 140 -11.13 -3.69 10.30
N ALA A 141 -10.97 -4.51 9.25
CA ALA A 141 -10.04 -4.23 8.16
C ALA A 141 -10.42 -2.95 7.41
N THR A 142 -11.70 -2.80 7.06
CA THR A 142 -12.20 -1.59 6.38
C THR A 142 -11.96 -0.32 7.21
N ASN A 143 -12.26 -0.34 8.51
CA ASN A 143 -12.06 0.83 9.37
C ASN A 143 -10.57 1.13 9.59
N ALA A 144 -9.73 0.12 9.74
CA ALA A 144 -8.29 0.33 9.87
C ALA A 144 -7.69 0.89 8.57
N ALA A 145 -8.13 0.40 7.41
CA ALA A 145 -7.71 0.90 6.10
C ALA A 145 -8.15 2.35 5.87
N LEU A 146 -9.40 2.69 6.19
CA LEU A 146 -9.88 4.08 6.15
C LEU A 146 -9.10 4.98 7.12
N ALA A 147 -8.83 4.50 8.34
CA ALA A 147 -8.01 5.27 9.28
C ALA A 147 -6.59 5.48 8.76
N TRP A 148 -5.98 4.47 8.16
CA TRP A 148 -4.65 4.56 7.54
C TRP A 148 -4.63 5.58 6.39
N LEU A 149 -5.63 5.55 5.50
CA LEU A 149 -5.82 6.54 4.44
C LEU A 149 -6.11 7.96 4.99
N GLY A 150 -6.72 8.04 6.18
CA GLY A 150 -6.99 9.27 6.92
C GLY A 150 -5.80 9.79 7.75
N GLY A 151 -4.59 9.27 7.56
CA GLY A 151 -3.39 9.69 8.31
C GLY A 151 -3.28 9.10 9.72
N GLY A 152 -4.12 8.12 10.07
CA GLY A 152 -4.13 7.45 11.37
C GLY A 152 -5.45 7.62 12.13
N THR A 153 -5.55 7.02 13.31
CA THR A 153 -6.71 7.18 14.18
C THR A 153 -6.81 8.60 14.74
N LEU A 154 -8.02 9.03 15.12
CA LEU A 154 -8.23 10.31 15.82
C LEU A 154 -7.38 10.45 17.08
N ALA A 155 -7.13 9.34 17.77
CA ALA A 155 -6.26 9.29 18.94
C ALA A 155 -4.78 9.53 18.62
N ALA A 156 -4.32 9.18 17.41
CA ALA A 156 -2.99 9.48 16.89
C ALA A 156 -2.93 10.87 16.21
N GLY A 157 -3.96 11.71 16.43
CA GLY A 157 -4.15 13.01 15.79
C GLY A 157 -4.75 12.95 14.38
N GLY A 158 -4.98 11.75 13.84
CA GLY A 158 -5.46 11.50 12.48
C GLY A 158 -6.88 11.93 12.21
N ALA A 159 -7.22 12.08 10.93
CA ALA A 159 -8.61 12.31 10.54
C ALA A 159 -9.45 11.02 10.64
N GLY A 160 -8.82 9.87 10.96
CA GLY A 160 -9.48 8.61 11.21
C GLY A 160 -10.23 8.10 9.99
N THR A 161 -11.23 7.27 10.26
CA THR A 161 -12.11 6.71 9.22
C THR A 161 -12.81 7.82 8.42
N ALA A 162 -13.13 8.96 9.06
CA ALA A 162 -13.75 10.10 8.40
C ALA A 162 -12.82 10.74 7.35
N GLY A 163 -11.54 10.89 7.67
CA GLY A 163 -10.53 11.39 6.72
C GLY A 163 -10.28 10.44 5.56
N GLY A 164 -10.22 9.13 5.82
CA GLY A 164 -10.13 8.12 4.78
C GLY A 164 -11.35 8.11 3.87
N SER A 165 -12.56 8.14 4.44
CA SER A 165 -13.80 8.20 3.65
C SER A 165 -13.89 9.47 2.82
N ALA A 166 -13.41 10.61 3.35
CA ALA A 166 -13.33 11.85 2.60
C ALA A 166 -12.33 11.73 1.43
N LEU A 167 -11.16 11.11 1.64
CA LEU A 167 -10.20 10.85 0.56
C LEU A 167 -10.79 9.96 -0.53
N LEU A 168 -11.50 8.90 -0.16
CA LEU A 168 -12.21 8.05 -1.11
C LEU A 168 -13.29 8.82 -1.87
N ALA A 169 -14.02 9.72 -1.22
CA ALA A 169 -15.01 10.57 -1.88
C ALA A 169 -14.35 11.59 -2.83
N LEU A 170 -13.15 12.07 -2.50
CA LEU A 170 -12.34 13.00 -3.30
C LEU A 170 -11.80 12.36 -4.59
N ALA A 171 -11.56 11.05 -4.58
CA ALA A 171 -11.15 10.31 -5.77
C ALA A 171 -12.30 10.09 -6.79
N GLY A 172 -13.52 10.54 -6.48
CA GLY A 172 -14.61 10.69 -7.44
C GLY A 172 -14.60 12.06 -8.16
N PRO A 173 -15.43 12.27 -9.21
CA PRO A 173 -15.47 13.53 -9.97
C PRO A 173 -15.92 14.76 -9.15
N ILE A 174 -16.29 14.59 -7.88
CA ILE A 174 -16.79 15.62 -6.97
C ILE A 174 -15.76 15.85 -5.86
N GLY A 175 -14.54 16.22 -6.27
CA GLY A 175 -13.44 16.47 -5.36
C GLY A 175 -13.57 17.80 -4.61
N TRP A 176 -14.30 17.86 -3.49
CA TRP A 176 -14.09 18.85 -2.43
C TRP A 176 -14.31 18.22 -1.04
N GLY A 177 -13.22 18.08 -0.28
CA GLY A 177 -13.16 17.38 1.01
C GLY A 177 -13.99 18.08 2.08
N ILE A 178 -15.04 17.40 2.54
CA ILE A 178 -15.93 17.87 3.61
C ILE A 178 -15.29 17.72 5.01
N GLY A 179 -14.16 17.01 5.14
CA GLY A 179 -13.55 16.69 6.45
C GLY A 179 -13.08 17.91 7.27
N ALA A 180 -12.37 18.86 6.65
CA ALA A 180 -11.83 20.02 7.36
C ALA A 180 -12.64 21.32 7.15
N THR A 181 -13.36 21.42 6.04
CA THR A 181 -14.07 22.66 5.66
C THR A 181 -15.41 22.82 6.41
N ALA A 182 -16.04 21.73 6.86
CA ALA A 182 -17.38 21.75 7.47
C ALA A 182 -17.46 22.54 8.79
N LEU A 183 -16.35 22.66 9.53
CA LEU A 183 -16.35 23.38 10.81
C LEU A 183 -16.26 24.90 10.67
N VAL A 184 -15.90 25.42 9.49
CA VAL A 184 -15.84 26.87 9.24
C VAL A 184 -17.06 27.36 8.44
N THR A 185 -17.68 26.52 7.61
CA THR A 185 -18.78 26.93 6.74
C THR A 185 -20.18 26.74 7.33
N THR A 186 -20.34 25.94 8.40
CA THR A 186 -21.64 25.87 9.09
C THR A 186 -21.91 27.20 9.81
N GLY A 187 -23.04 27.83 9.48
CA GLY A 187 -23.51 29.10 10.03
C GLY A 187 -23.66 29.17 11.56
N LEU A 188 -23.27 28.12 12.30
CA LEU A 188 -23.17 28.04 13.76
C LEU A 188 -22.14 29.03 14.36
N LEU A 189 -21.15 29.49 13.60
CA LEU A 189 -20.18 30.48 14.08
C LEU A 189 -20.64 31.95 13.94
N LYS A 190 -21.82 32.23 13.35
CA LYS A 190 -22.34 33.62 13.23
C LYS A 190 -22.56 34.33 14.57
N ARG A 191 -22.59 33.60 15.70
CA ARG A 191 -22.77 34.17 17.06
C ARG A 191 -21.50 34.17 17.93
N SER A 192 -20.38 33.70 17.39
CA SER A 192 -19.09 33.57 18.09
C SER A 192 -18.22 34.82 17.90
N SER A 193 -17.45 35.21 18.93
CA SER A 193 -16.47 36.30 18.77
C SER A 193 -15.39 35.91 17.76
N ASN A 194 -14.88 36.90 17.02
CA ASN A 194 -13.84 36.68 16.01
C ASN A 194 -12.58 36.01 16.61
N LYS A 195 -12.26 36.28 17.88
CA LYS A 195 -11.16 35.63 18.61
C LYS A 195 -11.37 34.12 18.76
N LYS A 196 -12.56 33.66 19.14
CA LYS A 196 -12.88 32.23 19.27
C LYS A 196 -12.81 31.50 17.93
N ILE A 197 -13.23 32.15 16.84
CA ILE A 197 -13.15 31.59 15.49
C ILE A 197 -11.67 31.43 15.08
N ALA A 198 -10.87 32.47 15.27
CA ALA A 198 -9.44 32.44 14.96
C ALA A 198 -8.71 31.33 15.73
N THR A 199 -8.91 31.24 17.05
CA THR A 199 -8.24 30.23 17.88
C THR A 199 -8.61 28.80 17.47
N LYS A 200 -9.89 28.53 17.16
CA LYS A 200 -10.30 27.22 16.65
C LYS A 200 -9.67 26.88 15.30
N ALA A 201 -9.62 27.86 14.39
CA ALA A 201 -9.03 27.66 13.07
C ALA A 201 -7.52 27.40 13.15
N ILE A 202 -6.80 28.11 14.03
CA ILE A 202 -5.37 27.88 14.28
C ILE A 202 -5.13 26.48 14.86
N HIS A 203 -5.90 26.07 15.87
CA HIS A 203 -5.78 24.73 16.46
C HIS A 203 -5.99 23.61 15.42
N GLN A 204 -7.01 23.75 14.56
CA GLN A 204 -7.25 22.79 13.48
C GLN A 204 -6.12 22.79 12.44
N ALA A 205 -5.51 23.96 12.19
CA ALA A 205 -4.38 24.04 11.30
C ALA A 205 -3.15 23.31 11.87
N GLU A 206 -2.90 23.42 13.18
CA GLU A 206 -1.85 22.68 13.89
C GLU A 206 -2.11 21.17 13.84
N GLU A 207 -3.35 20.72 14.06
CA GLU A 207 -3.73 19.30 13.91
C GLU A 207 -3.46 18.80 12.48
N ASN A 208 -3.90 19.54 11.46
CA ASN A 208 -3.64 19.20 10.06
C ASN A 208 -2.14 19.13 9.73
N GLU A 209 -1.32 20.01 10.32
CA GLU A 209 0.12 20.01 10.10
C GLU A 209 0.77 18.74 10.65
N VAL A 210 0.37 18.30 11.84
CA VAL A 210 0.84 17.02 12.41
C VAL A 210 0.47 15.86 11.49
N GLN A 211 -0.75 15.85 10.97
CA GLN A 211 -1.20 14.78 10.07
C GLN A 211 -0.50 14.80 8.72
N THR A 212 -0.26 15.98 8.19
CA THR A 212 0.52 16.15 6.96
C THR A 212 1.92 15.56 7.11
N LYS A 213 2.56 15.69 8.28
CA LYS A 213 3.88 15.09 8.55
C LYS A 213 3.82 13.56 8.58
N ILE A 214 2.80 12.97 9.20
CA ILE A 214 2.60 11.51 9.23
C ILE A 214 2.41 10.96 7.81
N LEU A 215 1.56 11.61 7.01
CA LEU A 215 1.32 11.23 5.61
C LEU A 215 2.61 11.35 4.78
N LYS A 216 3.39 12.42 4.95
CA LYS A 216 4.69 12.59 4.27
C LYS A 216 5.69 11.50 4.65
N GLY A 217 5.79 11.13 5.94
CA GLY A 217 6.61 10.00 6.38
C GLY A 217 6.16 8.66 5.77
N THR A 218 4.84 8.46 5.66
CA THR A 218 4.27 7.29 4.98
C THR A 218 4.67 7.25 3.49
N VAL A 219 4.64 8.39 2.79
CA VAL A 219 5.11 8.49 1.39
C VAL A 219 6.59 8.12 1.27
N GLU A 220 7.44 8.56 2.19
CA GLU A 220 8.86 8.21 2.22
C GLU A 220 9.07 6.70 2.41
N GLU A 221 8.34 6.08 3.33
CA GLU A 221 8.38 4.63 3.55
C GLU A 221 7.93 3.85 2.30
N ILE A 222 6.81 4.25 1.68
CA ILE A 222 6.33 3.65 0.43
C ILE A 222 7.39 3.77 -0.66
N SER A 223 8.03 4.94 -0.79
CA SER A 223 9.06 5.20 -1.80
C SER A 223 10.30 4.30 -1.61
N LEU A 224 10.78 4.15 -0.38
CA LEU A 224 11.89 3.26 -0.03
C LEU A 224 11.54 1.80 -0.34
N LEU A 225 10.34 1.37 0.07
CA LEU A 225 9.85 0.01 -0.17
C LEU A 225 9.71 -0.27 -1.66
N ASN A 226 9.16 0.67 -2.42
CA ASN A 226 9.01 0.55 -3.87
C ASN A 226 10.37 0.46 -4.57
N THR A 227 11.35 1.24 -4.13
CA THR A 227 12.73 1.16 -4.64
C THR A 227 13.34 -0.22 -4.36
N ALA A 228 13.15 -0.76 -3.16
CA ALA A 228 13.62 -2.11 -2.81
C ALA A 228 12.92 -3.19 -3.63
N THR A 229 11.61 -3.09 -3.85
CA THR A 229 10.81 -3.97 -4.70
C THR A 229 11.30 -3.97 -6.14
N ILE A 230 11.47 -2.79 -6.76
CA ILE A 230 11.96 -2.68 -8.14
C ILE A 230 13.36 -3.29 -8.29
N LYS A 231 14.26 -2.98 -7.34
CA LYS A 231 15.63 -3.50 -7.36
C LYS A 231 15.66 -5.02 -7.24
N ASN A 232 14.99 -5.59 -6.24
CA ASN A 232 14.95 -7.03 -6.03
C ASN A 232 14.30 -7.75 -7.21
N ASN A 233 13.19 -7.22 -7.74
CA ASN A 233 12.53 -7.83 -8.88
C ASN A 233 13.45 -7.86 -10.12
N LYS A 234 14.16 -6.76 -10.38
CA LYS A 234 15.14 -6.69 -11.49
C LYS A 234 16.26 -7.72 -11.31
N GLU A 235 16.82 -7.83 -10.10
CA GLU A 235 17.86 -8.80 -9.79
C GLU A 235 17.36 -10.24 -9.94
N LEU A 236 16.20 -10.57 -9.36
CA LEU A 236 15.58 -11.89 -9.46
C LEU A 236 15.30 -12.26 -10.92
N ASN A 237 14.67 -11.37 -11.69
CA ASN A 237 14.34 -11.61 -13.09
C ASN A 237 15.61 -11.85 -13.94
N ASN A 238 16.67 -11.06 -13.70
CA ASN A 238 17.94 -11.27 -14.38
C ASN A 238 18.57 -12.62 -14.03
N TYR A 239 18.59 -12.99 -12.74
CA TYR A 239 19.09 -14.30 -12.31
C TYR A 239 18.29 -15.44 -12.91
N LEU A 240 16.95 -15.34 -12.87
CA LEU A 240 16.04 -16.33 -13.43
C LEU A 240 16.31 -16.52 -14.93
N LYS A 241 16.34 -15.45 -15.72
CA LYS A 241 16.64 -15.52 -17.16
C LYS A 241 17.99 -16.16 -17.48
N ASN A 242 19.00 -15.91 -16.64
CA ASN A 242 20.34 -16.46 -16.86
C ASN A 242 20.41 -17.96 -16.52
N ILE A 243 19.77 -18.39 -15.43
CA ILE A 243 19.90 -19.76 -14.93
C ILE A 243 18.95 -20.74 -15.63
N THR A 244 17.77 -20.30 -16.06
CA THR A 244 16.76 -21.14 -16.75
C THR A 244 17.35 -21.98 -17.89
N PRO A 245 17.99 -21.40 -18.93
CA PRO A 245 18.51 -22.21 -20.03
C PRO A 245 19.60 -23.20 -19.60
N MET A 246 20.37 -22.87 -18.56
CA MET A 246 21.38 -23.77 -18.01
C MET A 246 20.73 -24.99 -17.33
N LEU A 247 19.68 -24.77 -16.53
CA LEU A 247 18.93 -25.85 -15.88
C LEU A 247 18.18 -26.72 -16.91
N GLU A 248 17.59 -26.10 -17.93
CA GLU A 248 16.90 -26.79 -19.02
C GLU A 248 17.84 -27.66 -19.85
N SER A 249 19.08 -27.20 -20.09
CA SER A 249 20.11 -28.01 -20.78
C SER A 249 20.45 -29.31 -20.04
N LEU A 250 20.20 -29.36 -18.74
CA LEU A 250 20.36 -30.54 -17.88
C LEU A 250 19.03 -31.29 -17.65
N ASN A 251 18.02 -31.03 -18.48
CA ASN A 251 16.68 -31.63 -18.40
C ASN A 251 15.99 -31.41 -17.05
N LEU A 252 16.39 -30.34 -16.34
CA LEU A 252 15.95 -30.01 -14.98
C LEU A 252 16.23 -31.13 -13.97
N ASP A 253 17.21 -32.01 -14.19
CA ASP A 253 17.52 -33.10 -13.26
C ASP A 253 18.49 -32.63 -12.17
N TYR A 254 18.04 -32.62 -10.91
CA TYR A 254 18.89 -32.23 -9.79
C TYR A 254 20.16 -33.08 -9.67
N GLN A 255 20.11 -34.36 -10.08
CA GLN A 255 21.29 -35.23 -10.03
C GLN A 255 22.40 -34.77 -10.97
N GLN A 256 22.06 -34.10 -12.07
CA GLN A 256 23.03 -33.47 -12.96
C GLN A 256 23.44 -32.09 -12.45
N ILE A 257 22.48 -31.29 -11.98
CA ILE A 257 22.73 -29.94 -11.45
C ILE A 257 23.73 -29.99 -10.29
N ARG A 258 23.59 -30.95 -9.36
CA ARG A 258 24.46 -31.03 -8.17
C ARG A 258 25.93 -31.36 -8.50
N LEU A 259 26.20 -31.90 -9.69
CA LEU A 259 27.57 -32.21 -10.14
C LEU A 259 28.28 -30.95 -10.66
N ASN A 260 27.52 -29.94 -11.08
CA ASN A 260 28.05 -28.63 -11.46
C ASN A 260 28.02 -27.69 -10.25
N THR A 261 29.17 -27.51 -9.58
CA THR A 261 29.29 -26.69 -8.36
C THR A 261 28.78 -25.26 -8.54
N LYS A 262 29.03 -24.65 -9.70
CA LYS A 262 28.55 -23.30 -10.01
C LYS A 262 27.03 -23.29 -10.11
N LEU A 263 26.45 -24.17 -10.92
CA LEU A 263 25.00 -24.21 -11.12
C LEU A 263 24.23 -24.61 -9.86
N LYS A 264 24.80 -25.48 -9.01
CA LYS A 264 24.25 -25.79 -7.68
C LYS A 264 24.22 -24.55 -6.79
N THR A 265 25.27 -23.73 -6.83
CA THR A 265 25.35 -22.46 -6.08
C THR A 265 24.34 -21.45 -6.62
N ASP A 266 24.29 -21.29 -7.94
CA ASP A 266 23.35 -20.37 -8.61
C ASP A 266 21.89 -20.75 -8.32
N LEU A 267 21.57 -22.05 -8.24
CA LEU A 267 20.25 -22.54 -7.82
C LEU A 267 19.92 -22.12 -6.38
N GLY A 268 20.89 -22.23 -5.47
CA GLY A 268 20.73 -21.74 -4.09
C GLY A 268 20.50 -20.24 -4.02
N VAL A 269 21.21 -19.45 -4.84
CA VAL A 269 21.01 -18.01 -4.97
C VAL A 269 19.61 -17.68 -5.49
N LEU A 270 19.12 -18.41 -6.51
CA LEU A 270 17.77 -18.23 -7.02
C LEU A 270 16.72 -18.41 -5.90
N ILE A 271 16.80 -19.51 -5.15
CA ILE A 271 15.86 -19.81 -4.05
C ILE A 271 15.88 -18.70 -3.00
N ASN A 272 17.07 -18.29 -2.56
CA ASN A 272 17.21 -17.24 -1.55
C ASN A 272 16.67 -15.89 -2.04
N ASN A 273 16.92 -15.52 -3.31
CA ASN A 273 16.41 -14.30 -3.90
C ASN A 273 14.88 -14.34 -4.06
N THR A 274 14.31 -15.50 -4.37
CA THR A 274 12.85 -15.68 -4.45
C THR A 274 12.21 -15.55 -3.07
N LEU A 275 12.81 -16.13 -2.03
CA LEU A 275 12.37 -15.97 -0.64
C LEU A 275 12.48 -14.51 -0.16
N ALA A 276 13.59 -13.83 -0.43
CA ALA A 276 13.74 -12.41 -0.09
C ALA A 276 12.70 -11.54 -0.83
N SER A 277 12.42 -11.85 -2.10
CA SER A 277 11.42 -11.15 -2.89
C SER A 277 10.00 -11.37 -2.34
N ILE A 278 9.70 -12.57 -1.84
CA ILE A 278 8.40 -12.88 -1.22
C ILE A 278 8.22 -12.18 0.13
N GLU A 279 9.29 -12.01 0.89
CA GLU A 279 9.26 -11.24 2.13
C GLU A 279 8.96 -9.77 1.84
N LEU A 280 9.63 -9.19 0.84
CA LEU A 280 9.33 -7.84 0.36
C LEU A 280 7.92 -7.71 -0.22
N LEU A 281 7.40 -8.74 -0.89
CA LEU A 281 6.03 -8.76 -1.41
C LEU A 281 5.01 -8.62 -0.27
N ASN A 282 5.25 -9.32 0.84
CA ASN A 282 4.36 -9.39 2.00
C ASN A 282 4.63 -8.32 3.07
N LYS A 283 5.62 -7.41 2.88
CA LYS A 283 6.00 -6.42 3.88
C LYS A 283 4.95 -5.30 4.02
N PRO A 284 4.42 -5.04 5.23
CA PRO A 284 3.52 -3.91 5.47
C PRO A 284 4.26 -2.55 5.55
N ILE A 285 3.49 -1.47 5.46
CA ILE A 285 3.81 -0.03 5.53
C ILE A 285 3.22 0.54 6.82
N GLY A 286 3.99 1.34 7.54
CA GLY A 286 3.58 2.01 8.79
C GLY A 286 3.96 1.23 10.04
N LYS A 287 4.70 0.13 9.89
CA LYS A 287 5.25 -0.60 11.04
C LYS A 287 6.45 0.21 11.56
N GLU A 288 6.31 0.81 12.74
CA GLU A 288 7.43 1.46 13.43
C GLU A 288 8.66 0.53 13.38
N SER A 289 9.77 1.07 12.88
CA SER A 289 11.11 0.47 13.02
C SER A 289 11.68 0.85 14.37
#